data_AF-A0A5D4XMW9-F1
#
_entry.id   AF-A0A5D4XMW9-F1
#
_cell.length_a   1.000
_cell.length_b   1.000
_cell.length_c   1.000
_cell.angle_alpha   90.00
_cell.angle_beta   90.00
_cell.angle_gamma   90.00
#
_symmetry.space_group_name_H-M   'P 1'
#
loop_
_entity.id
_entity.type
_entity.pdbx_description
1 polymer ?
#
loop_
_entity_poly.entity_id
_entity_poly.type
_entity_poly.pdbx_seq_one_letter_code
_entity_poly.pdbx_strand_id
1 'polypeptide(L)'
;MSSASRKRYPLQQLLQLREHRTGKARLVVVEKQRVVRDCRDACTRIETEITGLRQERAGQRMRMLEPPPPGIPFPLALEQREAHIDWLGEQEQAACLRLQQAQQKLQQAEQALAEAMQAFFRAKAREDALEKRKALWRGEVVALEARREEDAAADLVQAAHSARTRH
;
A
#
# COMPACT_ATOMS: atom_id res chain seq x y z
N MET A 1 -14.66 -4.75 -43.71
CA MET A 1 -14.12 -4.54 -42.34
C MET A 1 -14.22 -3.05 -42.03
N SER A 2 -15.08 -2.68 -41.08
CA SER A 2 -15.51 -1.29 -40.86
C SER A 2 -14.36 -0.37 -40.45
N SER A 3 -14.34 0.82 -41.05
CA SER A 3 -13.33 1.87 -40.82
C SER A 3 -13.32 2.41 -39.38
N ALA A 4 -14.35 2.10 -38.59
CA ALA A 4 -14.49 2.37 -37.15
C ALA A 4 -13.27 1.94 -36.36
N SER A 5 -12.73 0.77 -36.73
CA SER A 5 -11.58 0.16 -36.06
C SER A 5 -10.28 0.97 -36.19
N ARG A 6 -10.17 1.90 -37.13
CA ARG A 6 -8.93 2.66 -37.40
C ARG A 6 -8.86 4.03 -36.73
N LYS A 7 -9.96 4.58 -36.22
CA LYS A 7 -9.92 5.89 -35.53
C LYS A 7 -9.27 5.72 -34.16
N ARG A 8 -8.11 6.36 -33.96
CA ARG A 8 -7.41 6.40 -32.67
C ARG A 8 -8.08 7.40 -31.74
N TYR A 9 -8.19 7.05 -30.46
CA TYR A 9 -8.72 7.96 -29.45
C TYR A 9 -7.84 9.23 -29.35
N PRO A 10 -8.41 10.44 -29.46
CA PRO A 10 -7.62 11.68 -29.49
C PRO A 10 -6.75 11.90 -28.25
N LEU A 11 -7.19 11.42 -27.08
CA LEU A 11 -6.45 11.57 -25.82
C LEU A 11 -5.68 10.30 -25.42
N GLN A 12 -5.35 9.43 -26.37
CA GLN A 12 -4.65 8.17 -26.10
C GLN A 12 -3.28 8.37 -25.42
N GLN A 13 -2.50 9.36 -25.84
CA GLN A 13 -1.20 9.68 -25.21
C GLN A 13 -1.37 10.18 -23.76
N LEU A 14 -2.40 10.98 -23.50
CA LEU A 14 -2.70 11.46 -22.15
C LEU A 14 -3.10 10.30 -21.22
N LEU A 15 -3.86 9.33 -21.74
CA LEU A 15 -4.24 8.13 -21.00
C LEU A 15 -3.01 7.29 -20.64
N GLN A 16 -2.10 7.05 -21.58
CA GLN A 16 -0.83 6.35 -21.33
C GLN A 16 0.04 7.06 -20.28
N LEU A 17 0.13 8.39 -20.35
CA LEU A 17 0.87 9.17 -19.36
C LEU A 17 0.25 9.06 -17.95
N ARG A 18 -1.08 9.01 -17.85
CA ARG A 18 -1.79 8.87 -16.58
C ARG A 18 -1.64 7.46 -16.01
N GLU A 19 -1.78 6.43 -16.84
CA GLU A 19 -1.52 5.03 -16.48
C GLU A 19 -0.10 4.88 -15.90
N HIS A 20 0.90 5.46 -16.56
CA HIS A 20 2.28 5.46 -16.03
C HIS A 20 2.41 6.15 -14.67
N ARG A 21 1.75 7.30 -14.49
CA ARG A 21 1.76 8.03 -13.21
C ARG A 21 1.07 7.24 -12.09
N THR A 22 -0.04 6.58 -12.40
CA THR A 22 -0.74 5.69 -11.46
C THR A 22 0.12 4.48 -11.12
N GLY A 23 0.79 3.88 -12.12
CA GLY A 23 1.76 2.81 -11.92
C GLY A 23 2.89 3.22 -10.97
N LYS A 24 3.47 4.41 -11.18
CA LYS A 24 4.47 4.98 -10.26
C LYS A 24 3.93 5.20 -8.85
N ALA A 25 2.73 5.77 -8.71
CA ALA A 25 2.10 5.98 -7.40
C ALA A 25 1.84 4.65 -6.68
N ARG A 26 1.46 3.59 -7.40
CA ARG A 26 1.31 2.24 -6.85
C ARG A 26 2.62 1.70 -6.29
N LEU A 27 3.74 1.87 -7.00
CA LEU A 27 5.05 1.45 -6.51
C LEU A 27 5.41 2.14 -5.20
N VAL A 28 5.15 3.45 -5.08
CA VAL A 28 5.37 4.20 -3.84
C VAL A 28 4.52 3.64 -2.70
N VAL A 29 3.24 3.31 -2.94
CA VAL A 29 2.39 2.70 -1.92
C VAL A 29 2.97 1.37 -1.43
N VAL A 30 3.41 0.50 -2.35
CA VAL A 30 4.03 -0.80 -1.99
C VAL A 30 5.30 -0.59 -1.16
N GLU A 31 6.14 0.37 -1.54
CA GLU A 31 7.34 0.72 -0.77
C GLU A 31 6.99 1.19 0.64
N LYS A 32 6.00 2.08 0.81
CA LYS A 32 5.56 2.54 2.13
C LYS A 32 4.91 1.43 2.96
N GLN A 33 4.18 0.51 2.34
CA GLN A 33 3.64 -0.68 3.03
C GLN A 33 4.76 -1.55 3.60
N ARG A 34 5.86 -1.73 2.86
CA ARG A 34 7.03 -2.45 3.34
C ARG A 34 7.65 -1.75 4.55
N VAL A 35 7.83 -0.43 4.48
CA VAL A 35 8.38 0.35 5.61
C VAL A 35 7.50 0.22 6.87
N VAL A 36 6.18 0.34 6.73
CA VAL A 36 5.25 0.14 7.86
C VAL A 36 5.39 -1.26 8.45
N ARG A 37 5.49 -2.30 7.61
CA ARG A 37 5.71 -3.68 8.07
C ARG A 37 7.01 -3.81 8.85
N ASP A 38 8.12 -3.30 8.30
CA ASP A 38 9.43 -3.34 8.95
C ASP A 38 9.41 -2.60 10.30
N CYS A 39 8.69 -1.47 10.39
CA CYS A 39 8.49 -0.74 11.66
C CYS A 39 7.65 -1.53 12.67
N ARG A 40 6.59 -2.22 12.24
CA ARG A 40 5.78 -3.08 13.11
C ARG A 40 6.60 -4.24 13.64
N ASP A 41 7.33 -4.93 12.77
CA ASP A 41 8.20 -6.04 13.15
C ASP A 41 9.27 -5.58 14.17
N ALA A 42 9.82 -4.36 14.01
CA ALA A 42 10.74 -3.77 14.98
C ALA A 42 10.07 -3.53 16.35
N CYS A 43 8.84 -2.99 16.37
CA CYS A 43 8.10 -2.80 17.63
C CYS A 43 7.85 -4.14 18.33
N THR A 44 7.35 -5.15 17.60
CA THR A 44 7.08 -6.49 18.15
C THR A 44 8.34 -7.17 18.70
N ARG A 45 9.50 -7.01 18.05
CA ARG A 45 10.78 -7.52 18.57
C ARG A 45 11.15 -6.89 19.91
N ILE A 46 11.02 -5.57 20.03
CA ILE A 46 11.32 -4.86 21.28
C ILE A 46 10.32 -5.22 22.38
N GLU A 47 9.03 -5.37 22.05
CA GLU A 47 8.03 -5.84 23.00
C GLU A 47 8.35 -7.24 23.54
N THR A 48 8.77 -8.15 22.65
CA THR A 48 9.21 -9.50 23.03
C THR A 48 10.43 -9.45 23.94
N GLU A 49 11.40 -8.57 23.64
CA GLU A 49 12.58 -8.32 24.48
C GLU A 49 12.18 -7.85 25.89
N ILE A 50 11.29 -6.86 25.99
CA ILE A 50 10.78 -6.34 27.27
C ILE A 50 10.09 -7.46 28.06
N THR A 51 9.25 -8.28 27.41
CA THR A 51 8.60 -9.41 28.06
C THR A 51 9.64 -10.41 28.59
N GLY A 52 10.68 -10.72 27.81
CA GLY A 52 11.78 -11.58 28.24
C GLY A 52 12.51 -11.04 29.48
N LEU A 53 12.89 -9.76 29.47
CA LEU A 53 13.55 -9.09 30.59
C LEU A 53 12.68 -9.11 31.86
N ARG A 54 11.37 -8.87 31.73
CA ARG A 54 10.42 -8.94 32.85
C ARG A 54 10.31 -10.34 33.44
N GLN A 55 10.23 -11.36 32.58
CA GLN A 55 10.17 -12.75 32.99
C GLN A 55 11.46 -13.18 33.70
N GLU A 56 12.62 -12.79 33.16
CA GLU A 56 13.92 -13.08 33.77
C GLU A 56 14.03 -12.41 35.14
N ARG A 57 13.69 -11.12 35.24
CA ARG A 57 13.71 -10.38 36.50
C ARG A 57 12.78 -10.98 37.55
N ALA A 58 11.57 -11.38 37.15
CA ALA A 58 10.65 -12.10 38.04
C ALA A 58 11.22 -13.45 38.47
N GLY A 59 11.84 -14.20 37.54
CA GLY A 59 12.52 -15.46 37.83
C GLY A 59 13.64 -15.30 38.86
N GLN A 60 14.50 -14.29 38.70
CA GLN A 60 15.58 -14.00 39.66
C GLN A 60 15.04 -13.66 41.05
N ARG A 61 13.96 -12.87 41.13
CA ARG A 61 13.28 -12.55 42.40
C ARG A 61 12.72 -13.79 43.10
N MET A 62 12.17 -14.75 42.36
CA MET A 62 11.67 -16.00 42.95
C MET A 62 12.81 -16.87 43.52
N ARG A 63 14.01 -16.75 42.96
CA ARG A 63 15.21 -17.52 43.35
C ARG A 63 16.10 -16.78 44.35
N MET A 64 15.64 -15.65 44.90
CA MET A 64 16.46 -14.75 45.71
C MET A 64 17.10 -15.45 46.91
N LEU A 65 16.37 -16.37 47.52
CA LEU A 65 16.79 -17.12 48.71
C LEU A 65 17.30 -18.54 48.39
N GLU A 66 17.48 -18.89 47.12
CA GLU A 66 18.06 -20.19 46.77
C GLU A 66 19.49 -20.31 47.33
N PRO A 67 19.87 -21.47 47.87
CA PRO A 67 21.20 -21.65 48.43
C PRO A 67 22.28 -21.39 47.36
N PRO A 68 23.35 -20.66 47.69
CA PRO A 68 24.43 -20.40 46.74
C PRO A 68 25.24 -21.68 46.47
N PRO A 69 26.01 -21.70 45.36
CA PRO A 69 26.98 -22.74 45.11
C PRO A 69 27.97 -22.93 46.28
N PRO A 70 28.46 -24.16 46.51
CA PRO A 70 29.42 -24.42 47.57
C PRO A 70 30.67 -23.54 47.41
N GLY A 71 31.12 -22.94 48.51
CA GLY A 71 32.27 -22.03 48.53
C GLY A 71 31.92 -20.54 48.37
N ILE A 72 30.67 -20.19 48.06
CA ILE A 72 30.23 -18.79 47.99
C ILE A 72 29.43 -18.43 49.26
N PRO A 73 29.84 -17.39 50.03
CA PRO A 73 29.07 -16.90 51.15
C PRO A 73 27.69 -16.38 50.72
N PHE A 74 26.65 -16.71 51.49
CA PHE A 74 25.27 -16.30 51.19
C PHE A 74 25.10 -14.78 51.02
N PRO A 75 25.69 -13.90 51.88
CA PRO A 75 25.54 -12.45 51.71
C PRO A 75 26.08 -11.94 50.37
N LEU A 76 27.22 -12.46 49.91
CA LEU A 76 27.81 -12.09 48.63
C LEU A 76 26.95 -12.55 47.45
N ALA A 77 26.41 -13.77 47.51
CA ALA A 77 25.51 -14.27 46.49
C ALA A 77 24.20 -13.46 46.42
N LEU A 78 23.70 -12.98 47.56
CA LEU A 78 22.53 -12.11 47.62
C LEU A 78 22.81 -10.76 46.95
N GLU A 79 23.92 -10.10 47.30
CA GLU A 79 24.34 -8.82 46.70
C GLU A 79 24.47 -8.92 45.17
N GLN A 80 25.07 -10.00 44.66
CA GLN A 80 25.18 -10.25 43.22
C GLN A 80 23.81 -10.41 42.54
N ARG A 81 22.86 -11.08 43.20
CA ARG A 81 21.50 -11.24 42.68
C ARG A 81 20.74 -9.91 42.68
N GLU A 82 20.90 -9.08 43.71
CA GLU A 82 20.32 -7.73 43.78
C GLU A 82 20.84 -6.87 42.62
N ALA A 83 22.17 -6.81 42.47
CA ALA A 83 22.81 -6.07 41.39
C ALA A 83 22.34 -6.54 40.00
N HIS A 84 22.15 -7.85 39.81
CA HIS A 84 21.64 -8.40 38.55
C HIS A 84 20.17 -8.01 38.30
N ILE A 85 19.32 -8.03 39.33
CA ILE A 85 17.91 -7.61 39.24
C ILE A 85 17.79 -6.12 38.90
N ASP A 86 18.69 -5.30 39.43
CA ASP A 86 18.75 -3.86 39.14
C ASP A 86 19.21 -3.61 37.71
N TRP A 87 20.28 -4.28 37.27
CA TRP A 87 20.74 -4.23 35.88
C TRP A 87 19.64 -4.66 34.88
N LEU A 88 18.89 -5.73 35.16
CA LEU A 88 17.74 -6.13 34.34
C LEU A 88 16.64 -5.05 34.31
N GLY A 89 16.45 -4.34 35.43
CA GLY A 89 15.54 -3.20 35.51
C GLY A 89 15.97 -2.02 34.64
N GLU A 90 17.27 -1.71 34.61
CA GLU A 90 17.83 -0.67 33.73
C GLU A 90 17.68 -1.05 32.24
N GLN A 91 17.94 -2.31 31.89
CA GLN A 91 17.74 -2.82 30.54
C GLN A 91 16.25 -2.73 30.11
N GLU A 92 15.32 -3.08 31.00
CA GLU A 92 13.89 -2.96 30.77
C GLU A 92 13.49 -1.50 30.46
N GLN A 93 14.00 -0.55 31.25
CA GLN A 93 13.73 0.88 31.04
C GLN A 93 14.31 1.37 29.70
N ALA A 94 15.55 0.99 29.38
CA ALA A 94 16.17 1.32 28.11
C ALA A 94 15.39 0.73 26.91
N ALA A 95 14.89 -0.51 27.03
CA ALA A 95 14.05 -1.14 26.02
C ALA A 95 12.70 -0.43 25.88
N CYS A 96 12.07 0.00 26.98
CA CYS A 96 10.83 0.80 26.94
C CYS A 96 11.02 2.13 26.20
N LEU A 97 12.14 2.83 26.44
CA LEU A 97 12.46 4.07 25.71
C LEU A 97 12.67 3.82 24.21
N ARG A 98 13.36 2.73 23.85
CA ARG A 98 13.50 2.30 22.45
C ARG A 98 12.15 1.96 21.82
N LEU A 99 11.26 1.28 22.54
CA LEU A 99 9.92 0.96 22.06
C LEU A 99 9.12 2.23 21.76
N GLN A 100 9.16 3.22 22.65
CA GLN A 100 8.48 4.50 22.43
C GLN A 100 8.97 5.20 21.14
N GLN A 101 10.29 5.22 20.91
CA GLN A 101 10.86 5.77 19.68
C GLN A 101 10.46 4.96 18.43
N ALA A 102 10.41 3.63 18.54
CA ALA A 102 9.99 2.76 17.45
C ALA A 102 8.50 2.96 17.10
N GLN A 103 7.64 3.12 18.10
CA GLN A 103 6.23 3.43 17.92
C GLN A 103 6.01 4.80 17.26
N GLN A 104 6.79 5.82 17.61
CA GLN A 104 6.76 7.11 16.92
C GLN A 104 7.14 6.97 15.43
N LYS A 105 8.17 6.18 15.11
CA LYS A 105 8.55 5.90 13.73
C LYS A 105 7.46 5.13 12.99
N LEU A 106 6.79 4.19 13.64
CA LEU A 106 5.65 3.48 13.08
C LEU A 106 4.51 4.44 12.72
N GLN A 107 4.14 5.34 13.64
CA GLN A 107 3.10 6.35 13.38
C GLN A 107 3.46 7.24 12.18
N GLN A 108 4.71 7.69 12.08
CA GLN A 108 5.19 8.46 10.93
C GLN A 108 5.12 7.67 9.62
N ALA A 109 5.49 6.38 9.65
CA ALA A 109 5.41 5.51 8.49
C ALA A 109 3.96 5.26 8.05
N GLU A 110 3.03 5.08 9.00
CA GLU A 110 1.60 4.90 8.73
C GLU A 110 0.98 6.17 8.14
N GLN A 111 1.35 7.35 8.63
CA GLN A 111 0.95 8.61 8.04
C GLN A 111 1.47 8.76 6.59
N ALA A 112 2.75 8.44 6.35
CA ALA A 112 3.33 8.48 5.02
C ALA A 112 2.66 7.48 4.04
N LEU A 113 2.25 6.31 4.55
CA LEU A 113 1.46 5.34 3.77
C LEU A 113 0.07 5.89 3.42
N ALA A 114 -0.63 6.50 4.39
CA ALA A 114 -1.93 7.12 4.14
C ALA A 114 -1.84 8.22 3.08
N GLU A 115 -0.82 9.08 3.14
CA GLU A 115 -0.57 10.11 2.12
C GLU A 115 -0.28 9.52 0.74
N ALA A 116 0.54 8.46 0.67
CA ALA A 116 0.82 7.76 -0.58
C ALA A 116 -0.45 7.11 -1.18
N MET A 117 -1.30 6.51 -0.33
CA MET A 117 -2.57 5.93 -0.75
C MET A 117 -3.51 7.01 -1.30
N GLN A 118 -3.64 8.15 -0.62
CA GLN A 118 -4.44 9.27 -1.12
C GLN A 118 -3.93 9.78 -2.48
N ALA A 119 -2.61 9.90 -2.65
CA ALA A 119 -2.01 10.29 -3.92
C ALA A 119 -2.31 9.28 -5.04
N PHE A 120 -2.21 7.98 -4.74
CA PHE A 120 -2.57 6.91 -5.66
C PHE A 120 -4.05 6.97 -6.06
N PHE A 121 -4.98 7.10 -5.10
CA PHE A 121 -6.41 7.18 -5.40
C PHE A 121 -6.76 8.42 -6.24
N ARG A 122 -6.14 9.57 -5.95
CA ARG A 122 -6.29 10.78 -6.78
C ARG A 122 -5.75 10.59 -8.19
N ALA A 123 -4.64 9.87 -8.36
CA ALA A 123 -4.09 9.55 -9.67
C ALA A 123 -5.01 8.60 -10.45
N LYS A 124 -5.47 7.51 -9.81
CA LYS A 124 -6.35 6.51 -10.40
C LYS A 124 -7.71 7.10 -10.78
N ALA A 125 -8.32 7.92 -9.93
CA ALA A 125 -9.59 8.58 -10.25
C ALA A 125 -9.50 9.45 -11.53
N ARG A 126 -8.36 10.12 -11.75
CA ARG A 126 -8.12 10.92 -12.97
C ARG A 126 -7.91 10.05 -14.21
N GLU A 127 -7.28 8.89 -14.06
CA GLU A 127 -7.15 7.90 -15.13
C GLU A 127 -8.50 7.29 -15.49
N ASP A 128 -9.28 6.84 -14.50
CA ASP A 128 -10.60 6.25 -14.70
C ASP A 128 -11.57 7.24 -15.37
N ALA A 129 -11.48 8.53 -15.04
CA ALA A 129 -12.26 9.57 -15.72
C ALA A 129 -11.93 9.66 -17.23
N LEU A 130 -10.67 9.50 -17.61
CA LEU A 130 -10.26 9.46 -19.02
C LEU A 130 -10.67 8.16 -19.70
N GLU A 131 -10.60 7.04 -19.00
CA GLU A 131 -11.07 5.75 -19.53
C GLU A 131 -12.57 5.76 -19.81
N LYS A 132 -13.37 6.32 -18.90
CA LYS A 132 -14.81 6.54 -19.11
C LYS A 132 -15.06 7.43 -20.33
N ARG A 133 -14.31 8.53 -20.48
CA ARG A 133 -14.43 9.40 -21.66
C ARG A 133 -14.01 8.71 -22.96
N LYS A 134 -13.01 7.84 -22.93
CA LYS A 134 -12.63 6.99 -24.07
C LYS A 134 -13.72 5.97 -24.43
N ALA A 135 -14.41 5.41 -23.44
CA ALA A 135 -15.53 4.51 -23.68
C ALA A 135 -16.70 5.24 -24.37
N LEU A 136 -17.07 6.43 -23.87
CA LEU A 136 -18.11 7.26 -24.47
C LEU A 136 -17.77 7.65 -25.92
N TRP A 137 -16.56 8.16 -26.16
CA TRP A 137 -16.11 8.52 -27.50
C TRP A 137 -16.15 7.34 -28.49
N ARG A 138 -15.79 6.13 -28.04
CA ARG A 138 -15.91 4.92 -28.87
C ARG A 138 -17.37 4.65 -29.24
N GLY A 139 -18.29 4.80 -28.30
CA GLY A 139 -19.72 4.67 -28.57
C GLY A 139 -20.24 5.69 -29.58
N GLU A 140 -19.83 6.95 -29.45
CA GLU A 140 -20.18 8.03 -30.39
C GLU A 140 -19.63 7.76 -31.80
N VAL A 141 -18.38 7.30 -31.92
CA VAL A 141 -17.78 6.97 -33.21
C VAL A 141 -18.54 5.82 -33.89
N VAL A 142 -18.87 4.76 -33.15
CA VAL A 142 -19.65 3.63 -33.67
C VAL A 142 -21.05 4.09 -34.11
N ALA A 143 -21.74 4.88 -33.29
CA ALA A 143 -23.07 5.39 -33.61
C ALA A 143 -23.08 6.30 -34.85
N LEU A 144 -22.07 7.17 -35.00
CA LEU A 144 -21.93 8.02 -36.18
C LEU A 144 -21.65 7.22 -37.44
N GLU A 145 -20.91 6.12 -37.34
CA GLU A 145 -20.66 5.25 -38.49
C GLU A 145 -21.87 4.43 -38.88
N ALA A 146 -22.62 3.88 -37.92
CA ALA A 146 -23.88 3.21 -38.18
C ALA A 146 -24.87 4.14 -38.92
N ARG A 147 -25.01 5.39 -38.48
CA ARG A 147 -25.85 6.39 -39.17
C ARG A 147 -25.39 6.66 -40.60
N ARG A 148 -24.08 6.78 -40.83
CA ARG A 148 -23.54 6.97 -42.19
C ARG A 148 -23.76 5.77 -43.09
N GLU A 149 -23.69 4.56 -42.53
CA GLU A 149 -24.00 3.33 -43.27
C GLU A 149 -25.49 3.26 -43.61
N GLU A 150 -26.38 3.65 -42.68
CA GLU A 150 -27.83 3.77 -42.91
C GLU A 150 -28.16 4.82 -43.99
N ASP A 151 -27.59 6.02 -43.91
CA ASP A 151 -27.78 7.09 -44.90
C ASP A 151 -27.32 6.63 -46.30
N ALA A 152 -26.13 6.01 -46.38
CA ALA A 152 -25.61 5.49 -47.64
C ALA A 152 -26.48 4.36 -48.22
N ALA A 153 -27.05 3.51 -47.38
CA ALA A 153 -27.99 2.48 -47.82
C ALA A 153 -29.30 3.08 -48.34
N ALA A 154 -29.83 4.11 -47.68
CA ALA A 154 -31.02 4.84 -48.11
C ALA A 154 -30.80 5.51 -49.48
N ASP A 155 -29.65 6.16 -49.68
CA ASP A 155 -29.26 6.77 -50.96
C ASP A 155 -29.23 5.74 -52.10
N LEU A 156 -28.67 4.55 -51.85
CA LEU A 156 -28.62 3.47 -52.84
C LEU A 156 -30.02 2.96 -53.21
N VAL A 157 -30.91 2.78 -52.22
CA VAL A 157 -32.30 2.37 -52.44
C VAL A 157 -33.05 3.43 -53.26
N GLN A 158 -32.86 4.71 -52.94
CA GLN A 158 -33.50 5.82 -53.66
C GLN A 158 -32.97 5.98 -55.09
N ALA A 159 -31.66 5.77 -55.29
CA ALA A 159 -31.06 5.75 -56.63
C ALA A 159 -31.58 4.59 -57.47
N ALA A 160 -31.68 3.38 -56.89
CA ALA A 160 -32.22 2.21 -57.56
C ALA A 160 -33.71 2.37 -57.92
N HIS A 161 -34.50 2.97 -57.01
CA HIS A 161 -35.91 3.26 -57.27
C HIS A 161 -36.07 4.30 -58.39
N SER A 162 -35.28 5.37 -58.37
CA SER A 162 -35.27 6.42 -59.39
C SER A 162 -34.82 5.93 -60.77
N ALA A 163 -33.89 4.97 -60.83
CA ALA A 163 -33.48 4.34 -62.07
C ALA A 163 -34.58 3.43 -62.66
N ARG A 164 -35.39 2.82 -61.81
CA ARG A 164 -36.49 1.93 -62.23
C ARG A 164 -37.72 2.68 -62.74
N THR A 165 -37.96 3.91 -62.28
CA THR A 165 -39.11 4.74 -62.68
C THR A 165 -38.84 5.66 -63.88
N ARG A 166 -37.59 5.74 -64.35
CA ARG A 166 -37.18 6.51 -65.55
C ARG A 166 -37.19 5.70 -66.86
N HIS A 167 -37.66 4.45 -66.82
CA HIS A 167 -37.97 3.62 -67.98
C HIS A 167 -39.48 3.48 -68.12
#